data_AF-A0A928HRC2-F1
#
_entry.id   AF-A0A928HRC2-F1
#
_cell.length_a   1.000
_cell.length_b   1.000
_cell.length_c   1.000
_cell.angle_alpha   90.00
_cell.angle_beta   90.00
_cell.angle_gamma   90.00
#
_symmetry.space_group_name_H-M   'P 1'
#
loop_
_entity.id
_entity.type
_entity.pdbx_description
1 polymer ?
#
loop_
_entity_poly.entity_id
_entity_poly.type
_entity_poly.pdbx_seq_one_letter_code
_entity_poly.pdbx_strand_id
1 'polypeptide(L)'
;MVVCEYCESRYFFDDEEADALQEDVFEEECEEASSLSMADYAEQACASFLESFDNGSFRETPKIVRGLGIEDGEVIFLIHDDTFMKSGKNGFAITDRGLHCREMAEAATFTDWASFAKLDAPAEDGCYIRCDGKSVCYYTDDSDLLPELMKLYKRLHRYALRHA
;
A
#
# COMPACT_ATOMS: atom_id res chain seq x y z
N MET A 1 -20.05 -19.91 -11.27
CA MET A 1 -18.88 -19.42 -12.03
C MET A 1 -18.44 -18.12 -11.41
N VAL A 2 -17.30 -18.14 -10.73
CA VAL A 2 -16.70 -16.93 -10.15
C VAL A 2 -15.57 -16.52 -11.08
N VAL A 3 -15.57 -15.26 -11.47
CA VAL A 3 -14.50 -14.68 -12.28
C VAL A 3 -13.67 -13.82 -11.35
N CYS A 4 -12.39 -14.10 -11.24
CA CYS A 4 -11.49 -13.21 -10.53
C CYS A 4 -11.48 -11.86 -11.24
N GLU A 5 -11.90 -10.80 -10.54
CA GLU A 5 -12.01 -9.45 -11.13
C GLU A 5 -10.64 -8.84 -11.49
N TYR A 6 -9.55 -9.44 -10.99
CA TYR A 6 -8.18 -8.92 -11.17
C TYR A 6 -7.39 -9.64 -12.28
N CYS A 7 -7.73 -10.89 -12.61
CA CYS A 7 -7.00 -11.67 -13.63
C CYS A 7 -7.89 -12.37 -14.66
N GLU A 8 -9.20 -12.11 -14.64
CA GLU A 8 -10.22 -12.64 -15.56
C GLU A 8 -10.33 -14.18 -15.64
N SER A 9 -9.65 -14.89 -14.75
CA SER A 9 -9.70 -16.35 -14.68
C SER A 9 -11.07 -16.82 -14.21
N ARG A 10 -11.62 -17.84 -14.88
CA ARG A 10 -12.97 -18.37 -14.65
C ARG A 10 -12.90 -19.68 -13.90
N TYR A 11 -13.55 -19.70 -12.74
CA TYR A 11 -13.65 -20.89 -11.92
C TYR A 11 -15.10 -21.38 -11.87
N PHE A 12 -15.27 -22.69 -12.01
CA PHE A 12 -16.57 -23.36 -11.91
C PHE A 12 -16.61 -24.08 -10.57
N PHE A 13 -17.53 -23.64 -9.72
CA PHE A 13 -17.82 -24.28 -8.44
C PHE A 13 -19.28 -24.74 -8.47
N ASP A 14 -19.57 -25.87 -7.83
CA ASP A 14 -20.94 -26.26 -7.51
C ASP A 14 -21.42 -25.51 -6.25
N ASP A 15 -22.74 -25.44 -6.05
CA ASP A 15 -23.37 -24.56 -5.06
C ASP A 15 -23.07 -24.95 -3.60
N GLU A 16 -22.41 -26.08 -3.36
CA GLU A 16 -22.09 -26.59 -2.02
C GLU A 16 -20.62 -26.33 -1.63
N GLU A 17 -19.70 -26.20 -2.60
CA GLU A 17 -18.28 -25.89 -2.34
C GLU A 17 -17.93 -24.39 -2.33
N ALA A 18 -18.84 -23.52 -2.78
CA ALA A 18 -18.57 -22.07 -2.91
C ALA A 18 -18.36 -21.34 -1.57
N ASP A 19 -19.00 -21.81 -0.49
CA ASP A 19 -18.91 -21.17 0.84
C ASP A 19 -17.73 -21.68 1.68
N ALA A 20 -17.18 -22.86 1.37
CA ALA A 20 -16.07 -23.46 2.11
C ALA A 20 -14.69 -23.13 1.50
N LEU A 21 -14.63 -22.79 0.21
CA LEU A 21 -13.37 -22.60 -0.53
C LEU A 21 -12.92 -21.14 -0.72
N GLN A 22 -13.69 -20.15 -0.22
CA GLN A 22 -13.25 -18.75 -0.28
C GLN A 22 -11.95 -18.50 0.50
N GLU A 23 -11.66 -19.30 1.52
CA GLU A 23 -10.43 -19.17 2.30
C GLU A 23 -9.31 -20.09 1.78
N ASP A 24 -9.62 -21.34 1.41
CA ASP A 24 -8.58 -22.35 1.12
C ASP A 24 -7.98 -22.25 -0.31
N VAL A 25 -8.74 -21.81 -1.33
CA VAL A 25 -8.20 -21.65 -2.70
C VAL A 25 -7.36 -20.37 -2.82
N PHE A 26 -7.57 -19.39 -1.93
CA PHE A 26 -6.74 -18.18 -1.82
C PHE A 26 -5.29 -18.48 -1.42
N GLU A 27 -5.03 -19.66 -0.83
CA GLU A 27 -3.69 -20.04 -0.36
C GLU A 27 -2.78 -20.62 -1.45
N GLU A 28 -3.29 -21.17 -2.55
CA GLU A 28 -2.43 -21.79 -3.57
C GLU A 28 -1.62 -20.77 -4.42
N GLU A 29 -2.10 -19.53 -4.59
CA GLU A 29 -1.26 -18.44 -5.13
C GLU A 29 -0.26 -17.86 -4.09
N CYS A 30 -0.11 -18.49 -2.91
CA CYS A 30 0.88 -18.09 -1.90
C CYS A 30 2.26 -18.74 -2.05
N GLU A 31 2.42 -19.79 -2.88
CA GLU A 31 3.71 -20.49 -2.97
C GLU A 31 4.75 -19.78 -3.86
N GLU A 32 4.36 -19.14 -4.98
CA GLU A 32 5.32 -18.40 -5.82
C GLU A 32 5.71 -17.03 -5.24
N ALA A 33 4.84 -16.44 -4.40
CA ALA A 33 5.15 -15.22 -3.66
C ALA A 33 6.09 -15.43 -2.45
N SER A 34 6.47 -16.68 -2.14
CA SER A 34 7.22 -17.07 -0.94
C SER A 34 8.74 -16.81 -0.97
N SER A 35 9.29 -16.30 -2.08
CA SER A 35 10.74 -16.09 -2.23
C SER A 35 11.18 -14.62 -2.37
N LEU A 36 10.24 -13.69 -2.52
CA LEU A 36 10.56 -12.29 -2.68
C LEU A 36 10.91 -11.67 -1.32
N SER A 37 11.81 -10.69 -1.31
CA SER A 37 11.93 -9.84 -0.15
C SER A 37 10.70 -8.94 -0.03
N MET A 38 10.44 -8.40 1.17
CA MET A 38 9.37 -7.41 1.36
C MET A 38 9.54 -6.19 0.43
N ALA A 39 10.79 -5.77 0.18
CA ALA A 39 11.08 -4.66 -0.73
C ALA A 39 10.69 -5.00 -2.17
N ASP A 40 11.06 -6.17 -2.68
CA ASP A 40 10.72 -6.59 -4.05
C ASP A 40 9.20 -6.75 -4.23
N TYR A 41 8.52 -7.28 -3.20
CA TYR A 41 7.06 -7.36 -3.22
C TYR A 41 6.42 -5.96 -3.22
N ALA A 42 6.92 -5.05 -2.39
CA ALA A 42 6.42 -3.68 -2.33
C ALA A 42 6.62 -2.95 -3.66
N GLU A 43 7.76 -3.12 -4.31
CA GLU A 43 8.05 -2.59 -5.65
C GLU A 43 7.01 -3.09 -6.66
N GLN A 44 6.81 -4.41 -6.74
CA GLN A 44 5.86 -5.01 -7.68
C GLN A 44 4.42 -4.56 -7.42
N ALA A 45 4.01 -4.49 -6.14
CA ALA A 45 2.67 -4.05 -5.76
C ALA A 45 2.45 -2.57 -6.12
N CYS A 46 3.44 -1.70 -5.89
CA CYS A 46 3.38 -0.30 -6.26
C CYS A 46 3.38 -0.10 -7.79
N ALA A 47 4.19 -0.86 -8.53
CA ALA A 47 4.22 -0.82 -9.98
C ALA A 47 2.86 -1.19 -10.59
N SER A 48 2.26 -2.31 -10.15
CA SER A 48 0.92 -2.73 -10.57
C SER A 48 -0.16 -1.69 -10.25
N PHE A 49 -0.05 -1.04 -9.09
CA PHE A 49 -0.94 0.06 -8.72
C PHE A 49 -0.80 1.26 -9.67
N LEU A 50 0.43 1.69 -9.97
CA LEU A 50 0.70 2.82 -10.86
C LEU A 50 0.24 2.56 -12.30
N GLU A 51 0.38 1.33 -12.81
CA GLU A 51 -0.14 0.97 -14.14
C GLU A 51 -1.65 1.19 -14.27
N SER A 52 -2.39 0.98 -13.18
CA SER A 52 -3.85 1.07 -13.17
C SER A 52 -4.36 2.46 -12.81
N PHE A 53 -3.63 3.19 -11.97
CA PHE A 53 -4.17 4.37 -11.28
C PHE A 53 -3.28 5.62 -11.34
N ASP A 54 -2.14 5.60 -12.03
CA ASP A 54 -1.33 6.81 -12.18
C ASP A 54 -2.05 7.87 -13.03
N ASN A 55 -2.42 8.97 -12.39
CA ASN A 55 -2.99 10.16 -13.01
C ASN A 55 -2.00 11.33 -13.03
N GLY A 56 -0.71 11.07 -12.77
CA GLY A 56 0.34 12.07 -12.63
C GLY A 56 0.44 12.72 -11.25
N SER A 57 -0.37 12.29 -10.28
CA SER A 57 -0.29 12.74 -8.89
C SER A 57 0.83 12.07 -8.08
N PHE A 58 1.38 10.96 -8.56
CA PHE A 58 2.46 10.21 -7.91
C PHE A 58 3.83 10.62 -8.45
N ARG A 59 4.30 11.81 -8.04
CA ARG A 59 5.55 12.38 -8.55
C ARG A 59 6.50 12.75 -7.43
N GLU A 60 7.71 12.26 -7.56
CA GLU A 60 8.81 12.65 -6.69
C GLU A 60 9.19 14.12 -6.95
N THR A 61 9.34 14.88 -5.87
CA THR A 61 9.99 16.19 -5.90
C THR A 61 10.95 16.31 -4.72
N PRO A 62 12.05 17.09 -4.84
CA PRO A 62 12.99 17.27 -3.73
C PRO A 62 12.34 17.82 -2.45
N LYS A 63 11.20 18.51 -2.57
CA LYS A 63 10.46 19.06 -1.44
C LYS A 63 9.71 17.98 -0.67
N ILE A 64 9.00 17.08 -1.35
CA ILE A 64 8.27 15.99 -0.68
C ILE A 64 9.23 14.96 -0.10
N VAL A 65 10.33 14.62 -0.81
CA VAL A 65 11.37 13.70 -0.29
C VAL A 65 11.93 14.21 1.04
N ARG A 66 12.36 15.48 1.07
CA ARG A 66 12.82 16.13 2.32
C ARG A 66 11.70 16.26 3.34
N GLY A 67 10.50 16.57 2.89
CA GLY A 67 9.34 16.80 3.74
C GLY A 67 8.88 15.55 4.50
N LEU A 68 9.05 14.38 3.89
CA LEU A 68 8.80 13.05 4.44
C LEU A 68 10.00 12.47 5.21
N GLY A 69 11.15 13.16 5.19
CA GLY A 69 12.36 12.71 5.88
C GLY A 69 12.96 11.43 5.29
N ILE A 70 12.79 11.21 3.98
CA ILE A 70 13.38 10.07 3.27
C ILE A 70 14.89 10.29 3.18
N GLU A 71 15.68 9.28 3.54
CA GLU A 71 17.14 9.36 3.56
C GLU A 71 17.74 9.20 2.16
N ASP A 72 18.96 9.72 1.99
CA ASP A 72 19.72 9.52 0.75
C ASP A 72 20.00 8.02 0.54
N GLY A 73 19.65 7.52 -0.65
CA GLY A 73 19.86 6.12 -1.05
C GLY A 73 18.68 5.19 -0.76
N GLU A 74 17.58 5.67 -0.20
CA GLU A 74 16.30 4.95 -0.23
C GLU A 74 15.72 4.92 -1.65
N VAL A 75 15.15 3.77 -2.02
CA VAL A 75 14.46 3.59 -3.30
C VAL A 75 12.98 3.84 -3.08
N ILE A 76 12.42 4.82 -3.79
CA ILE A 76 11.01 5.21 -3.69
C ILE A 76 10.21 4.45 -4.75
N PHE A 77 9.21 3.69 -4.32
CA PHE A 77 8.31 2.96 -5.21
C PHE A 77 7.03 3.75 -5.51
N LEU A 78 6.51 4.46 -4.51
CA LEU A 78 5.32 5.29 -4.63
C LEU A 78 5.47 6.52 -3.74
N ILE A 79 5.16 7.71 -4.26
CA ILE A 79 5.22 8.94 -3.47
C ILE A 79 4.15 9.92 -3.91
N HIS A 80 3.50 10.56 -2.94
CA HIS A 80 2.47 11.54 -3.19
C HIS A 80 2.66 12.78 -2.31
N ASP A 81 2.65 13.96 -2.94
CA ASP A 81 2.63 15.26 -2.26
C ASP A 81 1.20 15.81 -2.26
N ASP A 82 0.56 15.75 -1.11
CA ASP A 82 -0.85 16.12 -0.93
C ASP A 82 -1.01 17.62 -0.61
N THR A 83 0.02 18.44 -0.85
CA THR A 83 -0.07 19.88 -0.67
C THR A 83 -0.52 20.59 -1.94
N PHE A 84 -1.43 21.56 -1.78
CA PHE A 84 -1.92 22.41 -2.88
C PHE A 84 -0.81 23.12 -3.67
N MET A 85 0.32 23.47 -3.03
CA MET A 85 1.47 24.14 -3.66
C MET A 85 2.71 23.25 -3.81
N LYS A 86 2.57 21.92 -3.69
CA LYS A 86 3.68 20.94 -3.76
C LYS A 86 4.89 21.34 -2.89
N SER A 87 4.57 21.71 -1.65
CA SER A 87 5.50 22.13 -0.61
C SER A 87 6.10 20.98 0.19
N GLY A 88 5.62 19.74 0.00
CA GLY A 88 6.11 18.55 0.70
C GLY A 88 5.71 18.45 2.17
N LYS A 89 4.77 19.26 2.65
CA LYS A 89 4.40 19.35 4.07
C LYS A 89 3.39 18.29 4.53
N ASN A 90 2.79 17.54 3.63
CA ASN A 90 1.90 16.42 3.92
C ASN A 90 1.84 15.47 2.72
N GLY A 91 1.54 14.20 2.98
CA GLY A 91 1.52 13.13 1.98
C GLY A 91 2.15 11.84 2.51
N PHE A 92 2.57 10.97 1.60
CA PHE A 92 3.17 9.69 1.96
C PHE A 92 4.19 9.20 0.92
N ALA A 93 5.00 8.23 1.32
CA ALA A 93 5.82 7.44 0.42
C ALA A 93 5.92 5.97 0.88
N ILE A 94 6.08 5.08 -0.09
CA ILE A 94 6.41 3.68 0.08
C ILE A 94 7.80 3.46 -0.53
N THR A 95 8.72 2.93 0.27
CA THR A 95 10.14 2.74 -0.11
C THR A 95 10.59 1.29 0.09
N ASP A 96 11.81 0.99 -0.33
CA ASP A 96 12.47 -0.29 -0.03
C ASP A 96 12.59 -0.55 1.48
N ARG A 97 12.63 0.50 2.31
CA ARG A 97 12.79 0.40 3.76
C ARG A 97 11.48 0.38 4.55
N GLY A 98 10.43 1.01 4.03
CA GLY A 98 9.15 1.07 4.72
C GLY A 98 8.23 2.18 4.25
N LEU A 99 7.46 2.71 5.20
CA LEU A 99 6.38 3.66 4.98
C LEU A 99 6.72 5.00 5.61
N HIS A 100 6.72 6.06 4.80
CA HIS A 100 6.81 7.44 5.28
C HIS A 100 5.45 8.11 5.19
N CYS A 101 5.02 8.76 6.25
CA CYS A 101 3.78 9.52 6.25
C CYS A 101 3.95 10.84 7.00
N ARG A 102 3.36 11.89 6.48
CA ARG A 102 3.29 13.19 7.15
C ARG A 102 1.88 13.75 7.07
N GLU A 103 1.28 13.93 8.23
CA GLU A 103 -0.03 14.59 8.37
C GLU A 103 0.11 16.11 8.26
N MET A 104 -1.01 16.81 8.07
CA MET A 104 -1.02 18.27 8.07
C MET A 104 -0.54 18.83 9.42
N ALA A 105 0.45 19.73 9.34
CA ALA A 105 1.07 20.41 10.49
C ALA A 105 1.83 19.52 11.49
N GLU A 106 1.97 18.22 11.20
CA GLU A 106 2.72 17.28 12.03
C GLU A 106 4.13 17.01 11.49
N ALA A 107 4.94 16.32 12.30
CA ALA A 107 6.22 15.79 11.89
C ALA A 107 6.06 14.58 10.95
N ALA A 108 7.04 14.35 10.08
CA ALA A 108 7.07 13.12 9.31
C ALA A 108 7.31 11.92 10.23
N THR A 109 6.66 10.80 9.91
CA THR A 109 6.79 9.54 10.61
C THR A 109 7.30 8.48 9.63
N PHE A 110 8.10 7.57 10.17
CA PHE A 110 8.60 6.40 9.45
C PHE A 110 8.13 5.13 10.15
N THR A 111 7.77 4.12 9.37
CA THR A 111 7.45 2.77 9.82
C THR A 111 8.20 1.79 8.94
N ASP A 112 9.25 1.16 9.47
CA ASP A 112 9.91 0.07 8.76
C ASP A 112 8.98 -1.13 8.56
N TRP A 113 9.31 -2.00 7.62
CA TRP A 113 8.48 -3.15 7.29
C TRP A 113 8.23 -4.13 8.45
N ALA A 114 9.22 -4.36 9.31
CA ALA A 114 9.10 -5.29 10.45
C ALA A 114 8.23 -4.71 11.57
N SER A 115 8.24 -3.39 11.74
CA SER A 115 7.34 -2.65 12.61
C SER A 115 5.93 -2.64 12.04
N PHE A 116 5.78 -2.41 10.72
CA PHE A 116 4.48 -2.41 10.04
C PHE A 116 3.76 -3.75 10.16
N ALA A 117 4.49 -4.87 10.06
CA ALA A 117 3.95 -6.21 10.25
C ALA A 117 3.36 -6.46 11.66
N LYS A 118 3.70 -5.65 12.67
CA LYS A 118 3.23 -5.83 14.05
C LYS A 118 2.01 -4.99 14.40
N LEU A 119 1.64 -4.04 13.54
CA LEU A 119 0.48 -3.17 13.76
C LEU A 119 -0.81 -3.90 13.35
N ASP A 120 -1.95 -3.44 13.86
CA ASP A 120 -3.25 -3.89 13.36
C ASP A 120 -3.41 -3.60 11.86
N ALA A 121 -4.35 -4.33 11.25
CA ALA A 121 -4.62 -4.20 9.83
C ALA A 121 -4.98 -2.75 9.44
N PRO A 122 -4.52 -2.29 8.26
CA PRO A 122 -4.83 -0.95 7.77
C PRO A 122 -6.35 -0.68 7.70
N ALA A 123 -6.75 0.44 8.29
CA ALA A 123 -8.13 0.91 8.32
C ALA A 123 -8.24 2.35 7.83
N GLU A 124 -9.39 2.67 7.22
CA GLU A 124 -9.70 4.03 6.77
C GLU A 124 -10.11 4.89 7.97
N ASP A 125 -9.63 6.12 7.99
CA ASP A 125 -10.07 7.15 8.93
C ASP A 125 -10.11 8.48 8.18
N GLY A 126 -11.19 8.76 7.46
CA GLY A 126 -11.29 9.97 6.62
C GLY A 126 -10.22 10.00 5.53
N CYS A 127 -9.37 11.03 5.53
CA CYS A 127 -8.27 11.20 4.55
C CYS A 127 -7.00 10.39 4.88
N TYR A 128 -7.11 9.41 5.78
CA TYR A 128 -5.99 8.68 6.34
C TYR A 128 -6.16 7.18 6.17
N ILE A 129 -5.04 6.49 6.02
CA ILE A 129 -4.94 5.06 6.31
C ILE A 129 -4.13 4.91 7.58
N ARG A 130 -4.69 4.24 8.59
CA ARG A 130 -4.11 4.10 9.93
C ARG A 130 -3.96 2.64 10.34
N CYS A 131 -2.92 2.38 11.13
CA CYS A 131 -2.65 1.11 11.81
C CYS A 131 -2.32 1.45 13.27
N ASP A 132 -3.04 0.88 14.25
CA ASP A 132 -2.92 1.23 15.69
C ASP A 132 -3.01 2.73 15.99
N GLY A 133 -3.84 3.46 15.21
CA GLY A 133 -3.97 4.91 15.33
C GLY A 133 -2.78 5.72 14.78
N LYS A 134 -1.74 5.05 14.24
CA LYS A 134 -0.63 5.69 13.52
C LYS A 134 -0.98 5.81 12.04
N SER A 135 -0.86 7.00 11.47
CA SER A 135 -1.04 7.20 10.03
C SER A 135 0.13 6.65 9.23
N VAL A 136 -0.20 5.84 8.23
CA VAL A 136 0.74 5.28 7.26
C VAL A 136 0.51 5.83 5.86
N CYS A 137 -0.64 6.45 5.61
CA CYS A 137 -0.97 7.18 4.39
C CYS A 137 -1.79 8.42 4.73
N TYR A 138 -1.52 9.52 4.04
CA TYR A 138 -2.33 10.74 4.07
C TYR A 138 -2.64 11.17 2.63
N TYR A 139 -3.93 11.27 2.29
CA TYR A 139 -4.40 11.58 0.94
C TYR A 139 -5.76 12.29 1.01
N THR A 140 -5.84 13.55 0.56
CA THR A 140 -7.07 14.37 0.63
C THR A 140 -7.78 14.54 -0.69
N ASP A 141 -7.25 14.00 -1.79
CA ASP A 141 -7.91 14.13 -3.08
C ASP A 141 -9.23 13.34 -3.11
N ASP A 142 -10.25 13.95 -3.72
CA ASP A 142 -11.65 13.52 -3.69
C ASP A 142 -11.92 12.45 -4.76
N SER A 143 -11.14 11.36 -4.71
CA SER A 143 -11.13 10.35 -5.76
C SER A 143 -11.39 8.94 -5.26
N ASP A 144 -11.88 8.10 -6.18
CA ASP A 144 -11.98 6.64 -6.09
C ASP A 144 -10.63 5.95 -5.78
N LEU A 145 -9.54 6.70 -5.57
CA LEU A 145 -8.20 6.21 -5.33
C LEU A 145 -7.94 5.80 -3.88
N LEU A 146 -8.61 6.42 -2.89
CA LEU A 146 -8.41 6.04 -1.49
C LEU A 146 -8.78 4.56 -1.23
N PRO A 147 -9.90 4.02 -1.76
CA PRO A 147 -10.17 2.58 -1.71
C PRO A 147 -9.07 1.71 -2.35
N GLU A 148 -8.46 2.16 -3.44
CA GLU A 148 -7.40 1.42 -4.13
C GLU A 148 -6.07 1.48 -3.38
N LEU A 149 -5.74 2.63 -2.79
CA LEU A 149 -4.66 2.75 -1.82
C LEU A 149 -4.92 1.82 -0.63
N MET A 150 -6.14 1.79 -0.08
CA MET A 150 -6.49 0.87 1.00
C MET A 150 -6.22 -0.59 0.64
N LYS A 151 -6.61 -1.02 -0.57
CA LYS A 151 -6.31 -2.37 -1.08
C LYS A 151 -4.81 -2.61 -1.16
N LEU A 152 -4.02 -1.66 -1.67
CA LEU A 152 -2.55 -1.74 -1.71
C LEU A 152 -1.96 -1.90 -0.30
N TYR A 153 -2.32 -1.04 0.66
CA TYR A 153 -1.81 -1.11 2.03
C TYR A 153 -2.19 -2.43 2.73
N LYS A 154 -3.40 -2.94 2.50
CA LYS A 154 -3.81 -4.27 3.03
C LYS A 154 -3.01 -5.42 2.42
N ARG A 155 -2.69 -5.36 1.12
CA ARG A 155 -1.80 -6.35 0.45
C ARG A 155 -0.40 -6.32 1.05
N LEU A 156 0.17 -5.12 1.19
CA LEU A 156 1.50 -4.93 1.80
C LEU A 156 1.53 -5.45 3.24
N HIS A 157 0.53 -5.13 4.05
CA HIS A 157 0.45 -5.57 5.45
C HIS A 157 0.35 -7.08 5.57
N ARG A 158 -0.52 -7.72 4.78
CA ARG A 158 -0.66 -9.18 4.75
C ARG A 158 0.65 -9.86 4.33
N TYR A 159 1.36 -9.30 3.36
CA TYR A 159 2.64 -9.86 2.93
C TYR A 159 3.71 -9.69 4.02
N ALA A 160 3.80 -8.51 4.63
CA ALA A 160 4.72 -8.23 5.73
C ALA A 160 4.49 -9.18 6.92
N LEU A 161 3.24 -9.42 7.31
CA LEU A 161 2.87 -10.37 8.38
C LEU A 161 3.38 -11.79 8.14
N ARG A 162 3.40 -12.26 6.88
CA ARG A 162 3.82 -13.61 6.52
C ARG A 162 5.35 -13.79 6.49
N HIS A 163 6.11 -12.69 6.46
CA HIS A 163 7.56 -12.67 6.24
C HIS A 163 8.34 -11.90 7.33
N ALA A 164 7.72 -11.64 8.48
CA ALA A 164 8.29 -10.93 9.64
C ALA A 164 8.89 -11.86 10.71
#